data_AF-A0AAV3T881-F1
#
_entry.id   AF-A0AAV3T881-F1
#
_cell.length_a   1.000
_cell.length_b   1.000
_cell.length_c   1.000
_cell.angle_alpha   90.00
_cell.angle_beta   90.00
_cell.angle_gamma   90.00
#
_symmetry.space_group_name_H-M   'P 1'
#
loop_
_entity.id
_entity.type
_entity.pdbx_description
1 polymer ?
#
loop_
_entity_poly.entity_id
_entity_poly.type
_entity_poly.pdbx_seq_one_letter_code
_entity_poly.pdbx_strand_id
1 'polypeptide(L)'
;MSDATASQASSIGSEEEQLASAGSRWWYLVAAVPVVYTLTLALAPMFTLSVVLGSPLPTAGVFLSPKVTILVLGTPALLVTLALPLALHQDLRSLPTDSAGTDWSPDRETWVLLGAAGLFVPGYAPVVASYYLFRRVQQVGL
;
A
#
# COMPACT_ATOMS: atom_id res chain seq x y z
N MET A 1 25.39 -2.14 42.63
CA MET A 1 25.51 -2.57 41.22
C MET A 1 24.30 -3.36 40.71
N SER A 2 23.32 -3.73 41.55
CA SER A 2 22.12 -4.50 41.13
C SER A 2 21.00 -3.63 40.53
N ASP A 3 20.88 -2.37 40.93
CA ASP A 3 19.76 -1.50 40.50
C ASP A 3 19.88 -0.98 39.07
N ALA A 4 21.11 -0.80 38.58
CA ALA A 4 21.36 -0.32 37.22
C ALA A 4 20.88 -1.32 36.17
N THR A 5 21.08 -2.61 36.41
CA THR A 5 20.69 -3.69 35.49
C THR A 5 19.17 -3.88 35.44
N ALA A 6 18.48 -3.73 36.57
CA ALA A 6 17.02 -3.83 36.65
C ALA A 6 16.33 -2.65 35.94
N SER A 7 16.85 -1.44 36.10
CA SER A 7 16.35 -0.24 35.40
C SER A 7 16.59 -0.29 33.89
N GLN A 8 17.68 -0.93 33.46
CA GLN A 8 18.01 -1.09 32.04
C GLN A 8 17.13 -2.18 31.39
N ALA A 9 16.84 -3.26 32.11
CA ALA A 9 15.91 -4.29 31.64
C ALA A 9 14.46 -3.77 31.52
N SER A 10 14.01 -2.91 32.45
CA SER A 10 12.67 -2.30 32.35
C SER A 10 12.57 -1.30 31.21
N SER A 11 13.64 -0.52 30.94
CA SER A 11 13.62 0.45 29.83
C SER A 11 13.55 -0.26 28.48
N ILE A 12 14.34 -1.34 28.30
CA ILE A 12 14.32 -2.14 27.08
C ILE A 12 12.95 -2.80 26.90
N GLY A 13 12.37 -3.38 27.95
CA GLY A 13 11.01 -3.95 27.89
C GLY A 13 9.97 -2.91 27.46
N SER A 14 10.04 -1.70 28.01
CA SER A 14 9.13 -0.61 27.64
C SER A 14 9.35 -0.08 26.21
N GLU A 15 10.58 -0.06 25.71
CA GLU A 15 10.90 0.32 24.33
C GLU A 15 10.43 -0.73 23.33
N GLU A 16 10.58 -2.02 23.65
CA GLU A 16 10.05 -3.13 22.86
C GLU A 16 8.53 -3.13 22.83
N GLU A 17 7.85 -2.86 23.96
CA GLU A 17 6.40 -2.65 23.99
C GLU A 17 5.95 -1.40 23.22
N GLN A 18 6.74 -0.33 23.23
CA GLN A 18 6.44 0.88 22.44
C GLN A 18 6.62 0.65 20.94
N LEU A 19 7.62 -0.14 20.53
CA LEU A 19 7.83 -0.53 19.14
C LEU A 19 6.80 -1.57 18.67
N ALA A 20 6.37 -2.47 19.56
CA ALA A 20 5.30 -3.44 19.29
C ALA A 20 3.91 -2.78 19.23
N SER A 21 3.66 -1.74 20.03
CA SER A 21 2.41 -0.95 19.98
C SER A 21 2.40 0.07 18.84
N ALA A 22 3.56 0.45 18.30
CA ALA A 22 3.67 1.17 17.04
C ALA A 22 3.37 0.22 15.87
N GLY A 23 2.09 -0.13 15.69
CA GLY A 23 1.61 -0.99 14.61
C GLY A 23 2.19 -0.61 13.24
N SER A 24 2.48 -1.62 12.41
CA SER A 24 3.11 -1.45 11.09
C SER A 24 2.42 -0.35 10.29
N ARG A 25 3.20 0.63 9.83
CA ARG A 25 2.72 1.69 8.92
C ARG A 25 2.71 1.26 7.45
N TRP A 26 3.12 0.03 7.15
CA TRP A 26 3.25 -0.48 5.77
C TRP A 26 1.89 -0.65 5.09
N TRP A 27 0.82 -0.83 5.85
CA TRP A 27 -0.54 -0.87 5.29
C TRP A 27 -0.92 0.44 4.58
N TYR A 28 -0.34 1.59 4.93
CA TYR A 28 -0.57 2.85 4.21
C TYR A 28 -0.11 2.78 2.76
N LEU A 29 1.01 2.09 2.50
CA LEU A 29 1.49 1.87 1.13
C LEU A 29 0.58 0.91 0.38
N VAL A 30 0.03 -0.11 1.05
CA VAL A 30 -0.97 -0.99 0.45
C VAL A 30 -2.25 -0.21 0.12
N ALA A 31 -2.70 0.67 1.02
CA ALA A 31 -3.86 1.55 0.82
C ALA A 31 -3.66 2.61 -0.26
N ALA A 32 -2.42 3.05 -0.49
CA ALA A 32 -2.11 3.97 -1.57
C ALA A 32 -2.41 3.37 -2.95
N VAL A 33 -2.26 2.05 -3.14
CA VAL A 33 -2.49 1.39 -4.44
C VAL A 33 -3.91 1.62 -4.97
N PRO A 34 -4.99 1.21 -4.29
CA PRO A 34 -6.33 1.43 -4.80
C PRO A 34 -6.69 2.92 -4.95
N VAL A 35 -6.19 3.79 -4.08
CA VAL A 35 -6.43 5.25 -4.17
C VAL A 35 -5.81 5.82 -5.45
N VAL A 36 -4.52 5.54 -5.70
CA VAL A 36 -3.82 6.04 -6.90
C VAL A 36 -4.43 5.48 -8.17
N TYR A 37 -4.81 4.20 -8.19
CA TYR A 37 -5.48 3.61 -9.36
C TYR A 37 -6.87 4.21 -9.60
N THR A 38 -7.64 4.50 -8.54
CA THR A 38 -8.95 5.14 -8.67
C THR A 38 -8.82 6.56 -9.24
N LEU A 39 -7.84 7.34 -8.75
CA LEU A 39 -7.54 8.67 -9.29
C LEU A 39 -7.09 8.61 -10.76
N THR A 40 -6.24 7.63 -11.08
CA THR A 40 -5.78 7.39 -12.45
C THR A 40 -6.95 7.06 -13.37
N LEU A 41 -7.86 6.17 -12.94
CA LEU A 41 -9.02 5.78 -13.72
C LEU A 41 -10.01 6.93 -13.89
N ALA A 42 -10.23 7.75 -12.86
CA ALA A 42 -11.10 8.90 -12.92
C ALA A 42 -10.61 9.97 -13.92
N LEU A 43 -9.28 10.12 -14.04
CA LEU A 43 -8.66 11.13 -14.92
C LEU A 43 -8.32 10.58 -16.33
N ALA A 44 -8.29 9.26 -16.51
CA ALA A 44 -7.95 8.62 -17.79
C ALA A 44 -8.86 9.03 -18.97
N PRO A 45 -10.21 9.15 -18.84
CA PRO A 45 -11.06 9.55 -19.96
C PRO A 45 -10.74 10.95 -20.48
N MET A 46 -10.47 11.90 -19.57
CA MET A 46 -10.09 13.27 -19.94
C MET A 46 -8.77 13.31 -20.71
N PHE A 47 -7.82 12.48 -20.29
CA PHE A 47 -6.56 12.30 -21.00
C PHE A 47 -6.78 11.71 -22.40
N THR A 48 -7.50 10.59 -22.49
CA THR A 48 -7.80 9.94 -23.77
C THR A 48 -8.46 10.91 -24.74
N LEU A 49 -9.43 11.70 -24.27
CA LEU A 49 -10.10 12.71 -25.08
C LEU A 49 -9.14 13.82 -25.55
N SER A 50 -8.24 14.30 -24.68
CA SER A 50 -7.23 15.30 -25.06
C SER A 50 -6.27 14.79 -26.14
N VAL A 51 -5.84 13.52 -26.04
CA VAL A 51 -4.96 12.88 -27.05
C VAL A 51 -5.68 12.72 -28.38
N VAL A 52 -6.92 12.21 -28.37
CA VAL A 52 -7.70 11.96 -29.58
C VAL A 52 -8.05 13.26 -30.31
N LEU A 53 -8.40 14.32 -29.57
CA LEU A 53 -8.74 15.62 -30.15
C LEU A 53 -7.50 16.45 -30.55
N GLY A 54 -6.29 16.01 -30.20
CA GLY A 54 -5.05 16.73 -30.49
C GLY A 54 -4.97 18.13 -29.86
N SER A 55 -5.83 18.42 -28.89
CA SER A 55 -5.91 19.72 -28.22
C SER A 55 -6.02 19.51 -26.71
N PRO A 56 -5.32 20.32 -25.90
CA PRO A 56 -5.37 20.15 -24.45
C PRO A 56 -6.72 20.65 -23.93
N LEU A 57 -7.43 19.81 -23.17
CA LEU A 57 -8.70 20.20 -22.58
C LEU A 57 -8.48 21.19 -21.43
N PRO A 58 -9.22 22.31 -21.37
CA PRO A 58 -9.16 23.21 -20.23
C PRO A 58 -9.77 22.53 -19.01
N THR A 59 -8.92 22.13 -18.06
CA THR A 59 -9.35 21.62 -16.75
C THR A 59 -8.77 22.52 -15.67
N ALA A 60 -9.61 23.37 -15.07
CA ALA A 60 -9.26 24.22 -13.92
C ALA A 60 -7.88 24.92 -14.00
N GLY A 61 -7.49 25.40 -15.20
CA GLY A 61 -6.23 26.13 -15.40
C GLY A 61 -4.99 25.28 -15.70
N VAL A 62 -5.09 23.95 -15.78
CA VAL A 62 -3.98 23.05 -16.10
C VAL A 62 -4.18 22.44 -17.50
N PHE A 63 -3.26 22.72 -18.41
CA PHE A 63 -3.18 22.01 -19.69
C PHE A 63 -2.48 20.66 -19.46
N LEU A 64 -3.22 19.57 -19.30
CA LEU A 64 -2.63 18.23 -19.24
C LEU A 64 -2.11 17.82 -20.62
N SER A 65 -0.87 18.21 -20.92
CA SER A 65 -0.15 17.60 -22.04
C SER A 65 0.10 16.10 -21.75
N PRO A 66 0.23 15.24 -22.77
CA PRO A 66 0.41 13.81 -22.54
C PRO A 66 1.62 13.46 -21.67
N LYS A 67 2.69 14.26 -21.75
CA LYS A 67 3.88 14.12 -20.91
C LYS A 67 3.58 14.36 -19.44
N VAL A 68 2.79 15.40 -19.14
CA VAL A 68 2.37 15.73 -17.78
C VAL A 68 1.45 14.65 -17.24
N THR A 69 0.55 14.11 -18.06
CA THR A 69 -0.33 13.01 -17.61
C THR A 69 0.45 11.75 -17.25
N ILE A 70 1.41 11.32 -18.07
CA ILE A 70 2.26 10.17 -17.75
C ILE A 70 3.01 10.41 -16.44
N LEU A 71 3.54 11.63 -16.24
CA LEU A 71 4.27 11.98 -15.04
C LEU A 71 3.38 12.01 -13.78
N VAL A 72 2.16 12.53 -13.88
CA VAL A 72 1.26 12.75 -12.74
C VAL A 72 0.42 11.52 -12.40
N LEU A 73 0.05 10.70 -13.39
CA LEU A 73 -0.78 9.51 -13.19
C LEU A 73 0.04 8.22 -13.29
N GLY A 74 0.83 8.10 -14.37
CA GLY A 74 1.58 6.89 -14.66
C GLY A 74 2.68 6.62 -13.64
N THR A 75 3.47 7.65 -13.29
CA THR A 75 4.58 7.48 -12.34
C THR A 75 4.10 7.07 -10.95
N PRO A 76 3.10 7.73 -10.33
CA PRO A 76 2.61 7.27 -9.03
C PRO A 76 2.01 5.87 -9.09
N ALA A 77 1.23 5.53 -10.12
CA ALA A 77 0.65 4.21 -10.28
C ALA A 77 1.73 3.11 -10.41
N LEU A 78 2.81 3.39 -11.14
CA LEU A 78 3.95 2.49 -11.25
C LEU A 78 4.67 2.31 -9.91
N LEU A 79 4.94 3.42 -9.20
CA LEU A 79 5.66 3.40 -7.92
C LEU A 79 4.89 2.60 -6.87
N VAL A 80 3.58 2.80 -6.74
CA VAL A 80 2.78 2.05 -5.75
C VAL A 80 2.66 0.57 -6.12
N THR A 81 2.61 0.22 -7.41
CA THR A 81 2.62 -1.17 -7.87
C THR A 81 3.95 -1.85 -7.60
N LEU A 82 5.08 -1.16 -7.81
CA LEU A 82 6.40 -1.68 -7.47
C LEU A 82 6.60 -1.81 -5.95
N ALA A 83 6.01 -0.91 -5.16
CA ALA A 83 6.08 -0.95 -3.71
C ALA A 83 5.17 -2.01 -3.08
N LEU A 84 4.11 -2.44 -3.78
CA LEU A 84 3.09 -3.35 -3.24
C LEU A 84 3.67 -4.68 -2.68
N PRO A 85 4.55 -5.42 -3.38
CA PRO A 85 5.10 -6.67 -2.86
C PRO A 85 5.90 -6.46 -1.57
N LEU A 86 6.69 -5.38 -1.51
CA LEU A 86 7.47 -5.02 -0.34
C LEU A 86 6.56 -4.61 0.82
N ALA A 87 5.53 -3.82 0.55
CA ALA A 87 4.57 -3.37 1.56
C ALA A 87 3.80 -4.57 2.15
N LEU A 88 3.35 -5.51 1.32
CA LEU A 88 2.71 -6.75 1.77
C LEU A 88 3.66 -7.60 2.61
N HIS A 89 4.92 -7.75 2.19
CA HIS A 89 5.92 -8.52 2.94
C HIS A 89 6.13 -7.97 4.35
N GLN A 90 6.29 -6.65 4.46
CA GLN A 90 6.57 -5.98 5.73
C GLN A 90 5.34 -5.95 6.64
N ASP A 91 4.15 -5.67 6.09
CA ASP A 91 2.93 -5.65 6.88
C ASP A 91 2.60 -7.04 7.42
N LEU A 92 2.63 -8.08 6.59
CA LEU A 92 2.42 -9.47 7.02
C LEU A 92 3.50 -9.99 7.98
N ARG A 93 4.69 -9.38 8.01
CA ARG A 93 5.72 -9.70 8.99
C ARG A 93 5.43 -9.15 10.37
N SER A 94 4.74 -8.03 10.43
CA SER A 94 4.37 -7.37 11.68
C SER A 94 3.09 -7.94 12.32
N LEU A 95 2.29 -8.69 11.56
CA LEU A 95 1.06 -9.25 12.07
C LEU A 95 1.35 -10.35 13.11
N PRO A 96 0.64 -10.36 14.24
CA PRO A 96 0.74 -11.43 15.22
C PRO A 96 0.43 -12.79 14.57
N THR A 97 1.26 -13.79 14.84
CA THR A 97 1.07 -15.15 14.31
C THR A 97 -0.08 -15.88 15.00
N ASP A 98 -0.40 -15.47 16.24
CA ASP A 98 -1.44 -16.04 17.10
C ASP A 98 -2.75 -15.25 17.00
N SER A 99 -3.29 -15.10 15.80
CA SER A 99 -4.69 -14.68 15.62
C SER A 99 -5.61 -15.86 15.97
N ALA A 100 -5.61 -16.27 17.24
CA ALA A 100 -6.26 -17.47 17.78
C ALA A 100 -7.81 -17.45 17.74
N GLY A 101 -8.41 -16.61 16.89
CA GLY A 101 -9.86 -16.51 16.70
C GLY A 101 -10.28 -16.11 15.29
N THR A 102 -9.40 -16.18 14.29
CA THR A 102 -9.69 -15.67 12.94
C THR A 102 -9.36 -16.67 11.83
N ASP A 103 -10.29 -16.88 10.89
CA ASP A 103 -10.16 -17.79 9.74
C ASP A 103 -9.18 -17.31 8.63
N TRP A 104 -8.38 -16.27 8.87
CA TRP A 104 -7.35 -15.84 7.93
C TRP A 104 -5.99 -16.14 8.54
N SER A 105 -5.32 -17.11 7.94
CA SER A 105 -3.88 -17.27 8.06
C SER A 105 -3.28 -16.85 6.73
N PRO A 106 -2.90 -15.57 6.56
CA PRO A 106 -2.30 -15.13 5.31
C PRO A 106 -0.91 -15.76 5.15
N ASP A 107 -0.74 -16.62 4.15
CA ASP A 107 0.59 -17.03 3.73
C ASP A 107 1.32 -15.84 3.08
N ARG A 108 2.46 -15.46 3.68
CA ARG A 108 3.23 -14.28 3.26
C ARG A 108 3.74 -14.42 1.84
N GLU A 109 4.24 -15.60 1.47
CA GLU A 109 4.83 -15.82 0.15
C GLU A 109 3.77 -15.67 -0.94
N THR A 110 2.60 -16.27 -0.75
CA THR A 110 1.46 -16.13 -1.66
C THR A 110 1.07 -14.67 -1.86
N TRP A 111 0.92 -13.87 -0.80
CA TRP A 111 0.54 -12.46 -0.93
C TRP A 111 1.59 -11.61 -1.63
N VAL A 112 2.88 -11.84 -1.34
CA VAL A 112 3.97 -11.13 -2.03
C VAL A 112 3.99 -11.47 -3.52
N LEU A 113 3.78 -12.73 -3.89
CA LEU A 113 3.67 -13.17 -5.27
C LEU A 113 2.45 -12.56 -5.98
N LEU A 114 1.29 -12.51 -5.31
CA LEU A 114 0.09 -11.85 -5.84
C LEU A 114 0.34 -10.35 -6.06
N GLY A 115 1.00 -9.68 -5.12
CA GLY A 115 1.43 -8.29 -5.29
C GLY A 115 2.35 -8.11 -6.50
N ALA A 116 3.33 -9.01 -6.68
CA ALA A 116 4.28 -8.96 -7.78
C ALA A 116 3.64 -9.26 -9.15
N ALA A 117 2.65 -10.14 -9.19
CA ALA A 117 1.84 -10.40 -10.40
C ALA A 117 1.14 -9.13 -10.90
N GLY A 118 0.86 -8.18 -9.99
CA GLY A 118 0.33 -6.85 -10.31
C GLY A 118 1.18 -6.03 -11.28
N LEU A 119 2.47 -6.32 -11.41
CA LEU A 119 3.37 -5.66 -12.36
C LEU A 119 3.12 -6.11 -13.81
N PHE A 120 2.67 -7.36 -13.98
CA PHE A 120 2.51 -7.97 -15.30
C PHE A 120 1.06 -7.92 -15.80
N VAL A 121 0.10 -7.78 -14.88
CA VAL A 121 -1.34 -7.75 -15.19
C VAL A 121 -1.91 -6.38 -14.82
N PRO A 122 -2.16 -5.49 -15.80
CA PRO A 122 -2.74 -4.18 -15.55
C PRO A 122 -4.06 -4.28 -14.76
N GLY A 123 -4.18 -3.47 -13.71
CA GLY A 123 -5.38 -3.46 -12.85
C GLY A 123 -5.44 -4.58 -11.80
N TYR A 124 -4.50 -5.53 -11.81
CA TYR A 124 -4.46 -6.59 -10.80
C TYR A 124 -3.99 -6.09 -9.43
N ALA A 125 -2.95 -5.24 -9.40
CA ALA A 125 -2.42 -4.64 -8.18
C ALA A 125 -3.49 -3.99 -7.27
N PRO A 126 -4.38 -3.09 -7.75
CA PRO A 126 -5.40 -2.49 -6.90
C PRO A 126 -6.46 -3.50 -6.42
N VAL A 127 -6.74 -4.57 -7.17
CA VAL A 127 -7.67 -5.62 -6.74
C VAL A 127 -7.08 -6.39 -5.57
N VAL A 128 -5.83 -6.86 -5.69
CA VAL A 128 -5.11 -7.57 -4.63
C VAL A 128 -4.99 -6.69 -3.38
N ALA A 129 -4.56 -5.44 -3.54
CA ALA A 129 -4.40 -4.50 -2.43
C ALA A 129 -5.73 -4.22 -1.71
N SER A 130 -6.82 -4.05 -2.45
CA SER A 130 -8.16 -3.85 -1.86
C SER A 130 -8.63 -5.08 -1.11
N TYR A 131 -8.47 -6.27 -1.69
CA TYR A 131 -8.85 -7.53 -1.06
C TYR A 131 -8.03 -7.79 0.21
N TYR A 132 -6.73 -7.49 0.18
CA TYR A 132 -5.86 -7.55 1.35
C TYR A 132 -6.36 -6.67 2.49
N LEU A 133 -6.60 -5.38 2.21
CA LEU A 133 -7.06 -4.42 3.21
C LEU A 133 -8.41 -4.80 3.80
N PHE A 134 -9.33 -5.30 2.96
CA PHE A 134 -10.61 -5.81 3.42
C PHE A 134 -10.46 -6.94 4.44
N ARG A 135 -9.60 -7.93 4.16
CA ARG A 135 -9.30 -9.03 5.09
C ARG A 135 -8.61 -8.53 6.36
N ARG A 136 -7.67 -7.60 6.23
CA ARG A 136 -6.94 -7.01 7.36
C ARG A 136 -7.86 -6.25 8.31
N VAL A 137 -8.73 -5.39 7.77
CA VAL A 137 -9.71 -4.61 8.54
C VAL A 137 -10.68 -5.52 9.31
N GLN A 138 -11.14 -6.62 8.70
CA GLN A 138 -12.09 -7.53 9.34
C GLN A 138 -11.51 -8.27 10.55
N GLN A 139 -10.19 -8.44 10.61
CA GLN A 139 -9.58 -9.40 11.53
C GLN A 139 -8.59 -8.80 12.49
N VAL A 140 -7.86 -7.78 12.05
CA VAL A 140 -6.81 -7.12 12.84
C VAL A 140 -7.14 -5.64 13.05
N GLY A 141 -7.98 -5.05 12.19
CA GLY A 141 -8.21 -3.61 12.15
C GLY A 141 -7.22 -2.89 11.22
N LEU A 142 -7.17 -1.56 11.33
CA LEU A 142 -6.23 -0.69 10.60
C LEU A 142 -4.97 -0.43 11.42
#